data_AF-A0A9Q0YAJ4-F1
#
_entry.id   AF-A0A9Q0YAJ4-F1
#
_cell.length_a   1.000
_cell.length_b   1.000
_cell.length_c   1.000
_cell.angle_alpha   90.00
_cell.angle_beta   90.00
_cell.angle_gamma   90.00
#
_symmetry.space_group_name_H-M   'P 1'
#
loop_
_entity.id
_entity.type
_entity.pdbx_description
1 polymer ?
#
loop_
_entity_poly.entity_id
_entity_poly.type
_entity_poly.pdbx_seq_one_letter_code
_entity_poly.pdbx_strand_id
1 'polypeptide(L)'
;MNNFNQIEAGIRRTIEELICTGKFKTFKTDRSQRGSGKYDHISKYANIAKMSTGAQRYCSPSRSQASQQETDINECDSSPCQNGGICTDHLNYYTCRCLSGFSGPTCNHEINECDSGPCKNGAFCQDRVNGYTCDCPPGLTGLRCETDINECASGPCENGGTCRDRINSYTCVCRSGYEGASCEHETTVNQVLMLILVIIISIMVIWLLCLGCKMLLRALMDNKYERIKNND
;
A
#
# COMPACT_ATOMS: atom_id res chain seq x y z
N MET A 1 30.38 -72.91 -45.37
CA MET A 1 29.57 -71.76 -44.91
C MET A 1 29.56 -70.74 -46.05
N ASN A 2 28.39 -70.51 -46.64
CA ASN A 2 28.28 -69.95 -48.00
C ASN A 2 28.60 -68.45 -48.05
N ASN A 3 29.27 -68.03 -49.12
CA ASN A 3 29.67 -66.66 -49.47
C ASN A 3 28.49 -65.65 -49.39
N PHE A 4 27.27 -66.15 -49.55
CA PHE A 4 26.01 -65.41 -49.39
C PHE A 4 25.84 -64.79 -47.98
N ASN A 5 26.20 -65.53 -46.93
CA ASN A 5 26.01 -65.09 -45.55
C ASN A 5 27.02 -64.00 -45.14
N GLN A 6 28.19 -63.95 -45.77
CA GLN A 6 29.17 -62.87 -45.54
C GLN A 6 28.77 -61.58 -46.25
N ILE A 7 28.20 -61.68 -47.45
CA ILE A 7 27.69 -60.52 -48.21
C ILE A 7 26.49 -59.91 -47.48
N GLU A 8 25.57 -60.74 -46.98
CA GLU A 8 24.40 -60.30 -46.21
C GLU A 8 24.81 -59.59 -44.90
N ALA A 9 25.82 -60.11 -44.19
CA ALA A 9 26.38 -59.48 -43.00
C ALA A 9 27.16 -58.18 -43.30
N GLY A 10 27.74 -58.05 -44.48
CA GLY A 10 28.39 -56.82 -44.95
C GLY A 10 27.37 -55.72 -45.25
N ILE A 11 26.33 -56.05 -46.02
CA ILE A 11 25.24 -55.12 -46.39
C ILE A 11 24.51 -54.62 -45.14
N ARG A 12 24.26 -55.50 -44.16
CA ARG A 12 23.60 -55.14 -42.90
C ARG A 12 24.39 -54.09 -42.11
N ARG A 13 25.72 -54.24 -42.00
CA ARG A 13 26.60 -53.29 -41.30
C ARG A 13 26.64 -51.91 -41.97
N THR A 14 26.73 -51.86 -43.29
CA THR A 14 26.74 -50.58 -44.04
C THR A 14 25.42 -49.83 -43.90
N ILE A 15 24.29 -50.55 -43.91
CA ILE A 15 22.96 -49.94 -43.73
C ILE A 15 22.79 -49.42 -42.29
N GLU A 16 23.25 -50.17 -41.28
CA GLU A 16 23.26 -49.73 -39.88
C GLU A 16 24.08 -48.44 -39.68
N GLU A 17 25.26 -48.33 -40.30
CA GLU A 17 26.12 -47.14 -40.24
C GLU A 17 25.47 -45.90 -40.89
N LEU A 18 24.81 -46.06 -42.04
CA LEU A 18 24.11 -44.96 -42.71
C LEU A 18 22.88 -44.47 -41.93
N ILE A 19 22.18 -45.39 -41.24
CA ILE A 19 21.03 -45.07 -40.38
C ILE A 19 21.50 -44.33 -39.12
N CYS A 20 22.54 -44.82 -38.43
CA CYS A 20 23.00 -44.23 -37.18
C CYS A 20 23.78 -42.91 -37.36
N THR A 21 24.33 -42.63 -38.55
CA THR A 21 25.03 -41.37 -38.85
C THR A 21 24.12 -40.29 -39.47
N GLY A 22 22.82 -40.57 -39.64
CA GLY A 22 21.86 -39.61 -40.22
C GLY A 22 22.10 -39.29 -41.70
N LYS A 23 22.99 -40.04 -42.38
CA LYS A 23 23.24 -39.91 -43.82
C LYS A 23 22.14 -40.56 -44.68
N PHE A 24 21.26 -41.34 -44.06
CA PHE A 24 20.05 -41.88 -44.68
C PHE A 24 18.91 -40.87 -44.58
N LYS A 25 18.58 -40.16 -45.67
CA LYS A 25 17.47 -39.20 -45.70
C LYS A 25 16.12 -39.93 -45.67
N THR A 26 15.38 -39.80 -44.57
CA THR A 26 13.96 -40.17 -44.52
C THR A 26 13.13 -39.13 -45.28
N PHE A 27 12.31 -39.54 -46.25
CA PHE A 27 11.23 -38.69 -46.74
C PHE A 27 10.20 -38.51 -45.61
N LYS A 28 10.14 -37.30 -45.02
CA LYS A 28 9.03 -36.93 -44.13
C LYS A 28 7.78 -36.78 -44.99
N THR A 29 6.78 -37.64 -44.79
CA THR A 29 5.41 -37.31 -45.20
C THR A 29 4.90 -36.27 -44.22
N ASP A 30 4.96 -35.00 -44.60
CA ASP A 30 4.42 -33.92 -43.79
C ASP A 30 2.89 -34.05 -43.74
N ARG A 31 2.30 -33.93 -42.54
CA ARG A 31 0.86 -34.12 -42.30
C ARG A 31 0.02 -32.94 -42.84
N SER A 32 0.65 -32.02 -43.57
CA SER A 32 0.11 -30.72 -43.98
C SER A 32 -0.38 -30.64 -45.44
N GLN A 33 -0.30 -31.69 -46.26
CA GLN A 33 -0.80 -31.62 -47.65
C GLN A 33 -1.78 -32.76 -47.98
N ARG A 34 -2.98 -32.67 -47.40
CA ARG A 34 -4.20 -33.18 -48.06
C ARG A 34 -4.47 -32.26 -49.25
N GLY A 35 -4.02 -32.64 -50.45
CA GLY A 35 -4.45 -31.95 -51.67
C GLY A 35 -3.39 -31.84 -52.75
N SER A 36 -3.03 -32.95 -53.36
CA SER A 36 -2.75 -33.03 -54.81
C SER A 36 -2.47 -34.49 -55.16
N GLY A 37 -3.37 -35.08 -55.94
CA GLY A 37 -3.21 -36.45 -56.42
C GLY A 37 -2.03 -36.54 -57.38
N LYS A 38 -0.88 -37.04 -56.89
CA LYS A 38 0.22 -37.46 -57.79
C LYS A 38 1.29 -38.36 -57.17
N TYR A 39 0.99 -39.26 -56.22
CA TYR A 39 1.99 -40.24 -55.75
C TYR A 39 1.37 -41.58 -55.34
N ASP A 40 0.76 -42.28 -56.28
CA ASP A 40 0.14 -43.60 -56.04
C ASP A 40 1.12 -44.79 -56.19
N HIS A 41 2.42 -44.56 -55.97
CA HIS A 41 3.45 -45.62 -56.03
C HIS A 41 4.30 -45.76 -54.75
N ILE A 42 3.98 -45.01 -53.70
CA ILE A 42 4.76 -44.99 -52.44
C ILE A 42 4.30 -46.08 -51.43
N SER A 43 3.21 -46.80 -51.72
CA SER A 43 2.73 -47.88 -50.84
C SER A 43 3.62 -49.13 -50.84
N LYS A 44 4.54 -49.29 -51.81
CA LYS A 44 5.43 -50.47 -51.88
C LYS A 44 6.63 -50.39 -50.94
N TYR A 45 7.00 -49.19 -50.46
CA TYR A 45 8.18 -48.96 -49.60
C TYR A 45 7.83 -48.58 -48.15
N ALA A 46 6.55 -48.58 -47.79
CA ALA A 46 6.08 -48.23 -46.44
C ALA A 46 6.66 -49.12 -45.32
N ASN A 47 7.11 -50.34 -45.66
CA ASN A 47 7.75 -51.25 -44.71
C ASN A 47 9.19 -50.84 -44.34
N ILE A 48 9.88 -50.05 -45.18
CA ILE A 48 11.24 -49.54 -44.91
C ILE A 48 11.19 -48.39 -43.89
N ALA A 49 10.14 -47.58 -43.92
CA ALA A 49 9.93 -46.47 -42.97
C ALA A 49 9.53 -46.93 -41.55
N LYS A 50 8.96 -48.13 -41.39
CA LYS A 50 8.73 -48.72 -40.06
C LYS A 50 10.00 -49.34 -39.44
N MET A 51 11.01 -49.66 -40.24
CA MET A 51 12.30 -50.13 -39.74
C MET A 51 13.16 -49.00 -39.16
N SER A 52 13.02 -47.75 -39.61
CA SER A 52 13.84 -46.62 -39.12
C SER A 52 13.43 -46.11 -37.73
N THR A 53 12.14 -46.13 -37.37
CA THR A 53 11.69 -45.75 -36.01
C THR A 53 11.99 -46.83 -34.94
N GLY A 54 12.25 -48.07 -35.38
CA GLY A 54 12.76 -49.15 -34.54
C GLY A 54 14.29 -49.21 -34.48
N ALA A 55 14.99 -48.93 -35.58
CA ALA A 55 16.45 -49.06 -35.68
C ALA A 55 17.24 -47.95 -34.97
N GLN A 56 16.68 -46.74 -34.81
CA GLN A 56 17.30 -45.71 -33.96
C GLN A 56 17.44 -46.14 -32.48
N ARG A 57 16.63 -47.12 -32.03
CA ARG A 57 16.75 -47.72 -30.69
C ARG A 57 17.89 -48.75 -30.57
N TYR A 58 18.46 -49.21 -31.68
CA TYR A 58 19.52 -50.24 -31.73
C TYR A 58 20.91 -49.70 -32.12
N CYS A 59 21.04 -48.38 -32.36
CA CYS A 59 22.36 -47.76 -32.48
C CYS A 59 23.05 -47.83 -31.10
N SER A 60 23.94 -48.82 -30.93
CA SER A 60 24.73 -48.97 -29.71
C SER A 60 25.70 -47.78 -29.59
N PRO A 61 25.78 -47.09 -28.44
CA PRO A 61 26.77 -46.04 -28.23
C PRO A 61 28.12 -46.69 -27.91
N SER A 62 28.78 -47.28 -28.90
CA SER A 62 30.16 -47.76 -28.77
C SER A 62 31.11 -46.82 -29.52
N ARG A 63 31.12 -45.56 -29.09
CA ARG A 63 32.29 -44.67 -29.16
C ARG A 63 32.17 -43.65 -28.04
N SER A 64 33.12 -43.74 -27.10
CA SER A 64 33.31 -42.87 -25.93
C SER A 64 32.12 -42.72 -24.99
N GLN A 65 31.88 -43.76 -24.18
CA GLN A 65 31.88 -43.54 -22.73
C GLN A 65 33.29 -43.05 -22.34
N ALA A 66 33.63 -41.81 -22.69
CA ALA A 66 34.33 -41.03 -21.70
C ALA A 66 33.32 -40.95 -20.57
N SER A 67 33.73 -41.28 -19.35
CA SER A 67 33.05 -40.76 -18.18
C SER A 67 32.79 -39.28 -18.45
N GLN A 68 31.57 -38.89 -18.83
CA GLN A 68 31.08 -37.57 -18.49
C GLN A 68 30.93 -37.62 -16.97
N GLN A 69 32.08 -37.58 -16.31
CA GLN A 69 32.18 -36.72 -15.17
C GLN A 69 32.09 -35.34 -15.82
N GLU A 70 30.84 -34.89 -16.10
CA GLU A 70 30.58 -33.47 -16.07
C GLU A 70 31.08 -33.09 -14.68
N THR A 71 32.26 -32.48 -14.64
CA THR A 71 32.76 -31.91 -13.40
C THR A 71 31.75 -30.83 -13.08
N ASP A 72 30.79 -31.18 -12.23
CA ASP A 72 29.76 -30.27 -11.77
C ASP A 72 30.47 -29.08 -11.13
N ILE A 73 30.28 -27.91 -11.72
CA ILE A 73 30.89 -26.68 -11.24
C ILE A 73 29.90 -26.16 -10.20
N ASN A 74 30.31 -26.10 -8.94
CA ASN A 74 29.46 -25.51 -7.91
C ASN A 74 29.29 -24.01 -8.17
N GLU A 75 28.18 -23.61 -8.78
CA GLU A 75 27.96 -22.21 -9.13
C GLU A 75 27.74 -21.33 -7.88
N CYS A 76 27.41 -21.96 -6.74
CA CYS A 76 27.29 -21.27 -5.45
C CYS A 76 28.64 -20.83 -4.87
N ASP A 77 29.78 -21.36 -5.32
CA ASP A 77 31.10 -20.91 -4.86
C ASP A 77 31.35 -19.42 -5.16
N SER A 78 30.70 -18.88 -6.19
CA SER A 78 30.75 -17.47 -6.55
C SER A 78 29.85 -16.56 -5.68
N SER A 79 29.07 -17.14 -4.75
CA SER A 79 28.06 -16.44 -3.94
C SER A 79 27.10 -15.59 -4.79
N PRO A 80 26.40 -16.18 -5.79
CA PRO A 80 25.61 -15.40 -6.74
C PRO A 80 24.33 -14.82 -6.13
N CYS A 81 23.83 -15.39 -5.03
CA CYS A 81 22.63 -14.91 -4.33
C CYS A 81 22.96 -13.75 -3.41
N GLN A 82 22.39 -12.57 -3.70
CA GLN A 82 22.60 -11.36 -2.93
C GLN A 82 21.68 -11.30 -1.70
N ASN A 83 21.88 -10.30 -0.84
CA ASN A 83 21.01 -9.98 0.31
C ASN A 83 20.76 -11.17 1.25
N GLY A 84 21.76 -12.04 1.43
CA GLY A 84 21.66 -13.22 2.30
C GLY A 84 20.78 -14.35 1.72
N GLY A 85 20.48 -14.31 0.43
CA GLY A 85 19.78 -15.38 -0.28
C GLY A 85 20.53 -16.71 -0.20
N ILE A 86 19.77 -17.81 -0.17
CA ILE A 86 20.32 -19.15 -0.04
C ILE A 86 20.50 -19.75 -1.43
N CYS A 87 21.76 -20.05 -1.78
CA CYS A 87 22.10 -20.66 -3.06
C CYS A 87 21.90 -22.18 -2.99
N THR A 88 21.32 -22.74 -4.05
CA THR A 88 21.24 -24.18 -4.29
C THR A 88 21.80 -24.47 -5.66
N ASP A 89 22.87 -25.26 -5.67
CA ASP A 89 23.59 -25.74 -6.84
C ASP A 89 22.82 -26.87 -7.54
N HIS A 90 22.85 -26.89 -8.87
CA HIS A 90 22.28 -27.94 -9.71
C HIS A 90 23.20 -28.17 -10.91
N LEU A 91 22.92 -29.23 -11.68
CA LEU A 91 23.74 -29.56 -12.84
C LEU A 91 23.69 -28.45 -13.93
N ASN A 92 24.78 -27.69 -14.05
CA ASN A 92 24.99 -26.56 -14.97
C ASN A 92 24.15 -25.29 -14.69
N TYR A 93 23.54 -25.15 -13.51
CA TYR A 93 22.82 -23.93 -13.12
C TYR A 93 22.58 -23.87 -11.62
N TYR A 94 22.33 -22.66 -11.09
CA TYR A 94 21.95 -22.47 -9.69
C TYR A 94 20.55 -21.87 -9.55
N THR A 95 20.02 -21.96 -8.33
CA THR A 95 18.80 -21.25 -7.91
C THR A 95 19.05 -20.51 -6.61
N CYS A 96 18.46 -19.32 -6.48
CA CYS A 96 18.47 -18.56 -5.24
C CYS A 96 17.11 -18.58 -4.57
N ARG A 97 17.09 -18.94 -3.29
CA ARG A 97 15.93 -18.72 -2.43
C ARG A 97 16.13 -17.43 -1.66
N CYS A 98 15.35 -16.42 -1.99
CA CYS A 98 15.44 -15.11 -1.37
C CYS A 98 14.87 -15.10 0.05
N LEU A 99 15.46 -14.27 0.89
CA LEU A 99 14.86 -13.89 2.17
C LEU A 99 13.65 -12.98 1.92
N SER A 100 12.74 -12.93 2.89
CA SER A 100 11.58 -12.03 2.82
C SER A 100 12.03 -10.57 2.65
N GLY A 101 11.31 -9.81 1.82
CA GLY A 101 11.69 -8.45 1.40
C GLY A 101 12.59 -8.38 0.16
N PHE A 102 13.01 -9.51 -0.40
CA PHE A 102 13.82 -9.54 -1.63
C PHE A 102 13.24 -10.46 -2.71
N SER A 103 13.51 -10.13 -3.96
CA SER A 103 13.03 -10.80 -5.15
C SER A 103 14.07 -10.82 -6.27
N GLY A 104 13.71 -11.48 -7.37
CA GLY A 104 14.57 -11.66 -8.53
C GLY A 104 15.38 -12.95 -8.51
N PRO A 105 15.98 -13.32 -9.65
CA PRO A 105 16.69 -14.58 -9.81
C PRO A 105 17.93 -14.70 -8.92
N THR A 106 18.51 -13.58 -8.52
CA THR A 106 19.69 -13.50 -7.64
C THR A 106 19.40 -12.75 -6.33
N CYS A 107 18.13 -12.51 -6.00
CA CYS A 107 17.72 -11.77 -4.79
C CYS A 107 18.26 -10.35 -4.71
N ASN A 108 18.56 -9.74 -5.86
CA ASN A 108 19.15 -8.41 -5.99
C ASN A 108 18.11 -7.28 -5.98
N HIS A 109 16.82 -7.60 -6.02
CA HIS A 109 15.74 -6.62 -6.00
C HIS A 109 15.11 -6.61 -4.62
N GLU A 110 15.23 -5.48 -3.93
CA GLU A 110 14.43 -5.21 -2.74
C GLU A 110 12.97 -4.97 -3.17
N ILE A 111 12.03 -5.51 -2.40
CA ILE A 111 10.59 -5.40 -2.67
C ILE A 111 10.08 -4.12 -2.04
N ASN A 112 9.62 -3.17 -2.84
CA ASN A 112 8.99 -1.97 -2.31
C ASN A 112 7.57 -2.27 -1.81
N GLU A 113 7.38 -2.41 -0.48
CA GLU A 113 6.04 -2.69 0.07
C GLU A 113 5.06 -1.51 -0.08
N CYS A 114 5.56 -0.31 -0.37
CA CYS A 114 4.72 0.88 -0.60
C CYS A 114 4.00 0.88 -1.96
N ASP A 115 4.41 0.05 -2.93
CA ASP A 115 3.79 0.00 -4.27
C ASP A 115 2.30 -0.38 -4.22
N SER A 116 1.89 -1.11 -3.17
CA SER A 116 0.50 -1.50 -2.94
C SER A 116 -0.39 -0.37 -2.40
N GLY A 117 0.18 0.81 -2.09
CA GLY A 117 -0.52 1.91 -1.43
C GLY A 117 -1.11 1.52 -0.07
N PRO A 118 -0.31 0.99 0.87
CA PRO A 118 -0.84 0.46 2.12
C PRO A 118 -1.36 1.56 3.04
N CYS A 119 -0.68 2.72 3.09
CA CYS A 119 -1.04 3.86 3.92
C CYS A 119 -2.30 4.58 3.42
N LYS A 120 -3.16 5.02 4.34
CA LYS A 120 -4.46 5.66 4.07
C LYS A 120 -4.41 7.16 4.36
N ASN A 121 -5.49 7.84 3.96
CA ASN A 121 -5.76 9.23 4.32
C ASN A 121 -4.63 10.23 3.99
N GLY A 122 -3.91 9.99 2.89
CA GLY A 122 -2.81 10.87 2.45
C GLY A 122 -1.51 10.72 3.27
N ALA A 123 -1.38 9.68 4.08
CA ALA A 123 -0.15 9.37 4.80
C ALA A 123 1.01 9.03 3.85
N PHE A 124 2.22 9.41 4.25
CA PHE A 124 3.44 9.09 3.52
C PHE A 124 3.87 7.66 3.85
N CYS A 125 4.13 6.86 2.81
CA CYS A 125 4.63 5.49 2.98
C CYS A 125 6.14 5.49 2.91
N GLN A 126 6.76 4.91 3.92
CA GLN A 126 8.19 4.67 3.96
C GLN A 126 8.47 3.18 3.87
N ASP A 127 9.19 2.82 2.82
CA ASP A 127 9.62 1.49 2.50
C ASP A 127 10.65 0.94 3.52
N ARG A 128 10.57 -0.37 3.78
CA ARG A 128 11.41 -1.10 4.74
C ARG A 128 11.59 -2.52 4.24
N VAL A 129 12.77 -3.11 4.46
CA VAL A 129 12.97 -4.53 4.13
C VAL A 129 11.90 -5.41 4.79
N ASN A 130 11.09 -6.07 3.97
CA ASN A 130 10.00 -6.96 4.39
C ASN A 130 8.89 -6.25 5.18
N GLY A 131 8.60 -4.98 4.88
CA GLY A 131 7.55 -4.25 5.56
C GLY A 131 7.45 -2.78 5.17
N TYR A 132 6.62 -2.03 5.88
CA TYR A 132 6.50 -0.60 5.64
C TYR A 132 6.16 0.12 6.93
N THR A 133 6.41 1.42 6.95
CA THR A 133 5.92 2.33 7.98
C THR A 133 5.14 3.47 7.34
N CYS A 134 4.02 3.86 7.95
CA CYS A 134 3.21 4.98 7.49
C CYS A 134 3.40 6.18 8.42
N ASP A 135 3.78 7.33 7.86
CA ASP A 135 3.83 8.59 8.57
C ASP A 135 2.44 9.24 8.51
N CYS A 136 1.71 9.17 9.62
CA CYS A 136 0.35 9.64 9.69
C CYS A 136 0.28 11.17 9.74
N PRO A 137 -0.64 11.79 8.98
CA PRO A 137 -1.00 13.19 9.19
C PRO A 137 -1.49 13.42 10.64
N PRO A 138 -1.37 14.66 11.16
CA PRO A 138 -1.92 15.00 12.45
C PRO A 138 -3.40 14.62 12.57
N GLY A 139 -3.83 14.16 13.74
CA GLY A 139 -5.20 13.68 13.99
C GLY A 139 -5.46 12.24 13.58
N LEU A 140 -4.52 11.55 12.94
CA LEU A 140 -4.71 10.15 12.51
C LEU A 140 -3.74 9.19 13.20
N THR A 141 -4.14 7.94 13.34
CA THR A 141 -3.36 6.87 13.94
C THR A 141 -3.66 5.50 13.32
N GLY A 142 -2.99 4.45 13.79
CA GLY A 142 -3.04 3.09 13.24
C GLY A 142 -1.87 2.78 12.33
N LEU A 143 -1.66 1.48 12.05
CA LEU A 143 -0.54 1.01 11.22
C LEU A 143 -0.57 1.60 9.80
N ARG A 144 -1.77 1.89 9.30
CA ARG A 144 -2.02 2.41 7.96
C ARG A 144 -2.62 3.82 8.01
N CYS A 145 -2.58 4.49 9.17
CA CYS A 145 -3.21 5.80 9.38
C CYS A 145 -4.72 5.80 9.08
N GLU A 146 -5.38 4.67 9.34
CA GLU A 146 -6.78 4.41 9.05
C GLU A 146 -7.74 4.89 10.14
N THR A 147 -7.23 5.20 11.33
CA THR A 147 -8.03 5.53 12.51
C THR A 147 -7.96 7.02 12.77
N ASP A 148 -9.12 7.67 12.88
CA ASP A 148 -9.22 9.05 13.38
C ASP A 148 -9.02 9.07 14.89
N ILE A 149 -8.19 9.99 15.39
CA ILE A 149 -8.02 10.20 16.82
C ILE A 149 -9.29 10.89 17.32
N ASN A 150 -9.83 10.43 18.45
CA ASN A 150 -10.99 11.06 19.06
C ASN A 150 -10.52 12.15 20.04
N GLU A 151 -10.47 13.41 19.60
CA GLU A 151 -10.08 14.53 20.45
C GLU A 151 -11.07 14.79 21.59
N CYS A 152 -12.34 14.36 21.42
CA CYS A 152 -13.36 14.43 22.46
C CYS A 152 -13.14 13.45 23.61
N ALA A 153 -12.27 12.45 23.48
CA ALA A 153 -12.03 11.44 24.52
C ALA A 153 -11.48 12.02 25.82
N SER A 154 -10.80 13.17 25.74
CA SER A 154 -10.29 13.91 26.90
C SER A 154 -11.37 14.72 27.63
N GLY A 155 -12.57 14.83 27.07
CA GLY A 155 -13.65 15.67 27.60
C GLY A 155 -13.34 17.17 27.58
N PRO A 156 -12.93 17.77 26.45
CA PRO A 156 -12.43 19.14 26.42
C PRO A 156 -13.54 20.21 26.57
N CYS A 157 -14.82 19.85 26.42
CA CYS A 157 -15.92 20.79 26.54
C CYS A 157 -16.41 20.88 28.00
N GLU A 158 -16.19 22.03 28.60
CA GLU A 158 -16.58 22.37 29.96
C GLU A 158 -18.08 22.64 30.08
N ASN A 159 -18.55 22.77 31.32
CA ASN A 159 -19.93 23.22 31.66
C ASN A 159 -21.04 22.42 30.97
N GLY A 160 -20.78 21.13 30.70
CA GLY A 160 -21.71 20.22 30.05
C GLY A 160 -21.94 20.50 28.56
N GLY A 161 -21.01 21.19 27.89
CA GLY A 161 -21.00 21.34 26.44
C GLY A 161 -20.90 20.00 25.72
N THR A 162 -21.49 19.91 24.53
CA THR A 162 -21.43 18.71 23.69
C THR A 162 -20.22 18.78 22.77
N CYS A 163 -19.29 17.84 22.91
CA CYS A 163 -18.12 17.75 22.04
C CYS A 163 -18.46 17.11 20.69
N ARG A 164 -17.89 17.65 19.61
CA ARG A 164 -17.91 17.10 18.27
C ARG A 164 -16.49 16.93 17.76
N ASP A 165 -16.16 15.68 17.51
CA ASP A 165 -14.87 15.22 17.01
C ASP A 165 -14.59 15.73 15.58
N ARG A 166 -13.32 15.99 15.28
CA ARG A 166 -12.85 16.41 13.95
C ARG A 166 -11.41 15.96 13.78
N ILE A 167 -10.95 15.82 12.53
CA ILE A 167 -9.54 15.49 12.27
C ILE A 167 -8.63 16.54 12.90
N ASN A 168 -7.77 16.11 13.84
CA ASN A 168 -6.77 16.92 14.54
C ASN A 168 -7.36 18.13 15.30
N SER A 169 -8.65 18.10 15.63
CA SER A 169 -9.34 19.21 16.28
C SER A 169 -10.67 18.79 16.90
N TYR A 170 -11.30 19.67 17.65
CA TYR A 170 -12.66 19.42 18.14
C TYR A 170 -13.48 20.71 18.09
N THR A 171 -14.78 20.57 18.19
CA THR A 171 -15.71 21.70 18.33
C THR A 171 -16.68 21.46 19.46
N CYS A 172 -16.81 22.44 20.36
CA CYS A 172 -17.77 22.38 21.45
C CYS A 172 -19.07 23.11 21.09
N VAL A 173 -20.20 22.46 21.34
CA VAL A 173 -21.52 23.09 21.29
C VAL A 173 -21.92 23.43 22.72
N CYS A 174 -21.84 24.71 23.06
CA CYS A 174 -22.11 25.19 24.42
C CYS A 174 -23.60 25.18 24.75
N ARG A 175 -23.90 24.92 26.04
CA ARG A 175 -25.25 25.11 26.57
C ARG A 175 -25.57 26.60 26.68
N SER A 176 -26.86 26.94 26.69
CA SER A 176 -27.32 28.30 26.95
C SER A 176 -26.71 28.82 28.26
N GLY A 177 -26.13 30.02 28.21
CA GLY A 177 -25.42 30.57 29.36
C GLY A 177 -23.90 30.41 29.29
N TYR A 178 -23.33 29.74 28.28
CA TYR A 178 -21.88 29.54 28.14
C TYR A 178 -21.34 29.84 26.74
N GLU A 179 -20.09 30.28 26.67
CA GLU A 179 -19.32 30.60 25.46
C GLU A 179 -17.82 30.27 25.64
N GLY A 180 -17.03 30.49 24.59
CA GLY A 180 -15.62 30.10 24.52
C GLY A 180 -15.40 28.88 23.63
N ALA A 181 -14.14 28.57 23.33
CA ALA A 181 -13.79 27.44 22.47
C ALA A 181 -14.10 26.09 23.12
N SER A 182 -14.01 26.05 24.46
CA SER A 182 -14.25 24.91 25.33
C SER A 182 -15.49 25.11 26.22
N CYS A 183 -16.32 26.12 25.96
CA CYS A 183 -17.46 26.51 26.80
C CYS A 183 -17.08 26.92 28.24
N GLU A 184 -15.89 27.49 28.40
CA GLU A 184 -15.25 27.83 29.68
C GLU A 184 -15.78 29.14 30.30
N HIS A 185 -16.51 29.95 29.54
CA HIS A 185 -17.01 31.25 29.98
C HIS A 185 -18.51 31.24 30.13
N GLU A 186 -19.04 31.80 31.23
CA GLU A 186 -20.47 32.07 31.34
C GLU A 186 -20.83 33.29 30.47
N THR A 187 -21.81 33.17 29.57
CA THR A 187 -22.33 34.32 28.83
C THR A 187 -23.03 35.23 29.82
N THR A 188 -22.43 36.36 30.10
CA THR A 188 -22.89 37.30 31.12
C THR A 188 -24.06 38.12 30.60
N VAL A 189 -25.20 37.49 30.33
CA VAL A 189 -26.48 38.23 30.26
C VAL A 189 -26.73 38.98 31.58
N ASN A 190 -26.16 38.48 32.68
CA ASN A 190 -26.12 39.17 33.96
C ASN A 190 -25.21 40.40 33.98
N GLN A 191 -24.09 40.48 33.25
CA GLN A 191 -23.24 41.69 33.31
C GLN A 191 -23.88 42.86 32.56
N VAL A 192 -24.51 42.62 31.40
CA VAL A 192 -25.22 43.68 30.67
C VAL A 192 -26.46 44.13 31.47
N LEU A 193 -27.20 43.20 32.05
CA LEU A 193 -28.32 43.53 32.93
C LEU A 193 -27.86 44.28 34.20
N MET A 194 -26.74 43.88 34.81
CA MET A 194 -26.15 44.60 35.94
C MET A 194 -25.71 46.00 35.55
N LEU A 195 -25.11 46.21 34.38
CA LEU A 195 -24.76 47.54 33.90
C LEU A 195 -26.01 48.40 33.65
N ILE A 196 -27.06 47.84 33.04
CA ILE A 196 -28.33 48.54 32.85
C ILE A 196 -28.96 48.89 34.20
N LEU A 197 -28.98 47.96 35.16
CA LEU A 197 -29.48 48.20 36.52
C LEU A 197 -28.67 49.29 37.23
N VAL A 198 -27.35 49.28 37.12
CA VAL A 198 -26.46 50.33 37.68
C VAL A 198 -26.73 51.69 37.03
N ILE A 199 -26.94 51.75 35.71
CA ILE A 199 -27.30 52.98 35.00
C ILE A 199 -28.67 53.50 35.49
N ILE A 200 -29.68 52.62 35.59
CA ILE A 200 -31.01 52.98 36.09
C ILE A 200 -30.93 53.51 37.52
N ILE A 201 -30.22 52.82 38.41
CA ILE A 201 -30.01 53.24 39.81
C ILE A 201 -29.33 54.60 39.84
N SER A 202 -28.30 54.80 39.02
CA SER A 202 -27.57 56.07 38.94
C SER A 202 -28.47 57.22 38.49
N ILE A 203 -29.33 57.00 37.48
CA ILE A 203 -30.30 58.00 37.01
C ILE A 203 -31.33 58.32 38.11
N MET A 204 -31.84 57.31 38.83
CA MET A 204 -32.78 57.53 39.95
C MET A 204 -32.14 58.34 41.09
N VAL A 205 -30.89 58.05 41.45
CA VAL A 205 -30.15 58.81 42.46
C VAL A 205 -29.97 60.26 42.03
N ILE A 206 -29.54 60.51 40.79
CA ILE A 206 -29.40 61.87 40.24
C ILE A 206 -30.75 62.60 40.29
N TRP A 207 -31.84 61.93 39.89
CA TRP A 207 -33.18 62.52 39.93
C TRP A 207 -33.62 62.91 41.35
N LEU A 208 -33.38 62.05 42.34
CA LEU A 208 -33.68 62.33 43.75
C LEU A 208 -32.84 63.48 44.31
N LEU A 209 -31.55 63.55 43.97
CA LEU A 209 -30.70 64.68 44.34
C LEU A 209 -31.18 65.99 43.71
N CYS A 210 -31.55 65.96 42.43
CA CYS A 210 -32.13 67.12 41.72
C CYS A 210 -33.47 67.54 42.35
N LEU A 211 -34.32 66.59 42.72
CA LEU A 211 -35.60 66.87 43.38
C LEU A 211 -35.39 67.45 44.78
N GLY A 212 -34.44 66.90 45.55
CA GLY A 212 -34.03 67.42 46.86
C GLY A 212 -33.49 68.85 46.77
N CYS A 213 -32.62 69.12 45.79
CA CYS A 213 -32.11 70.46 45.52
C CYS A 213 -33.24 71.43 45.15
N LYS A 214 -34.19 71.02 44.30
CA LYS A 214 -35.35 71.82 43.92
C LYS A 214 -36.25 72.16 45.11
N MET A 215 -36.45 71.21 46.03
CA MET A 215 -37.23 71.42 47.26
C MET A 215 -36.52 72.37 48.23
N LEU A 216 -35.21 72.21 48.41
CA LEU A 216 -34.41 73.10 49.26
C LEU A 216 -34.39 74.53 48.72
N LEU A 217 -34.20 74.70 47.41
CA LEU A 217 -34.24 76.01 46.76
C LEU A 217 -35.60 76.69 46.95
N ARG A 218 -36.71 75.95 46.81
CA ARG A 218 -38.05 76.48 47.11
C ARG A 218 -38.16 76.94 48.56
N ALA A 219 -37.76 76.11 49.52
CA ALA A 219 -37.79 76.47 50.94
C ALA A 219 -36.91 77.70 51.27
N LEU A 220 -35.74 77.83 50.64
CA LEU A 220 -34.87 79.00 50.81
C LEU A 220 -35.47 80.26 50.18
N MET A 221 -36.13 80.14 49.03
CA MET A 221 -36.83 81.24 48.38
C MET A 221 -38.04 81.70 49.21
N ASP A 222 -38.83 80.76 49.73
CA ASP A 222 -39.97 81.05 50.61
C ASP A 222 -39.51 81.71 51.93
N ASN A 223 -38.42 81.22 52.55
CA ASN A 223 -37.84 81.82 53.75
C ASN A 223 -37.28 83.23 53.49
N LYS A 224 -36.61 83.43 52.34
CA LYS A 224 -36.13 84.76 51.94
C LYS A 224 -37.29 85.72 51.68
N TYR A 225 -38.37 85.25 51.04
CA TYR A 225 -39.57 86.03 50.79
C TYR A 225 -40.27 86.46 52.09
N GLU A 226 -40.45 85.55 53.04
CA GLU A 226 -41.02 85.86 54.37
C GLU A 226 -40.13 86.82 55.17
N ARG A 227 -38.80 86.71 55.06
CA ARG A 227 -37.88 87.67 55.69
C ARG A 227 -37.95 89.07 55.08
N ILE A 228 -38.21 89.20 53.78
CA ILE A 228 -38.41 90.50 53.14
C ILE A 228 -39.74 91.11 53.58
N LYS A 229 -40.81 90.32 53.59
CA LYS A 229 -42.17 90.79 53.96
C LYS A 229 -42.30 91.28 55.41
N ASN A 230 -41.55 90.72 56.35
CA ASN A 230 -41.61 91.09 57.77
C ASN A 230 -40.65 92.24 58.17
N ASN A 231 -39.88 92.79 57.22
CA ASN A 231 -38.92 93.88 57.45
C ASN A 231 -39.36 95.24 56.83
N ASP A 232 -40.56 95.29 56.24
CA ASP A 232 -41.31 96.49 55.83
C ASP A 232 -42.51 96.69 56.77
#